data_AF-A0A9P3JRU9-F1
#
_entry.id   AF-A0A9P3JRU9-F1
#
_cell.length_a   1.000
_cell.length_b   1.000
_cell.length_c   1.000
_cell.angle_alpha   90.00
_cell.angle_beta   90.00
_cell.angle_gamma   90.00
#
_symmetry.space_group_name_H-M   'P 1'
#
loop_
_entity.id
_entity.type
_entity.pdbx_description
1 polymer ?
#
loop_
_entity_poly.entity_id
_entity_poly.type
_entity_poly.pdbx_seq_one_letter_code
_entity_poly.pdbx_strand_id
1 'polypeptide(L)'
;MATGQVLLHRFYCKKSLTRFNVKGVAASCVWLASKLEENPRRIRDVLNVFHRINLRRDSLPLPPLEQFSKNYEDLRTELIRTERHILKEMGFICHVEHPHKFIFNYLRQLDVLDDAVKHEAWNLANDSLRTVLCVRFKSEVVACGVIYAATRERDRDGDKDRDGDRDREVERDRPFRDDGRRNREPYGVSGRGSGRGRHPIARERERDFAASKDKHRRR
;
A
#
# COMPACT_ATOMS: atom_id res chain seq x y z
N MET A 1 -2.63 -14.43 -0.89
CA MET A 1 -3.23 -13.16 -0.40
C MET A 1 -4.61 -12.91 -1.02
N ALA A 2 -4.76 -12.94 -2.34
CA ALA A 2 -6.03 -12.67 -3.02
C ALA A 2 -7.20 -13.54 -2.51
N THR A 3 -6.99 -14.85 -2.38
CA THR A 3 -7.99 -15.79 -1.87
C THR A 3 -8.52 -15.40 -0.50
N GLY A 4 -7.64 -15.05 0.45
CA GLY A 4 -8.06 -14.60 1.78
C GLY A 4 -8.95 -13.35 1.76
N GLN A 5 -8.70 -12.40 0.85
CA GLN A 5 -9.55 -11.21 0.70
C GLN A 5 -10.92 -11.55 0.13
N VAL A 6 -10.99 -12.44 -0.87
CA VAL A 6 -12.27 -12.90 -1.42
C VAL A 6 -13.09 -13.66 -0.39
N LEU A 7 -12.46 -14.53 0.41
CA LEU A 7 -13.15 -15.24 1.50
C LEU A 7 -13.71 -14.24 2.54
N LEU A 8 -12.96 -13.19 2.85
CA LEU A 8 -13.39 -12.14 3.77
C LEU A 8 -14.63 -11.40 3.24
N HIS A 9 -14.61 -10.97 1.97
CA HIS A 9 -15.75 -10.30 1.34
C HIS A 9 -16.98 -11.23 1.31
N ARG A 10 -16.82 -12.48 0.86
CA ARG A 10 -17.90 -13.48 0.81
C ARG A 10 -18.52 -13.73 2.19
N PHE A 11 -17.70 -13.78 3.24
CA PHE A 11 -18.18 -13.98 4.61
C PHE A 11 -19.04 -12.80 5.09
N TYR A 12 -18.57 -11.56 4.88
CA TYR A 12 -19.29 -10.36 5.32
C TYR A 12 -20.48 -9.99 4.44
N CYS A 13 -20.63 -10.57 3.25
CA CYS A 13 -21.91 -10.53 2.53
C CYS A 13 -23.03 -11.30 3.24
N LYS A 14 -22.69 -12.30 4.09
CA LYS A 14 -23.66 -13.12 4.83
C LYS A 14 -23.76 -12.77 6.31
N LYS A 15 -22.68 -12.26 6.91
CA LYS A 15 -22.59 -11.98 8.35
C LYS A 15 -22.34 -10.50 8.64
N SER A 16 -22.85 -10.06 9.78
CA SER A 16 -22.64 -8.69 10.26
C SER A 16 -21.24 -8.49 10.82
N LEU A 17 -20.64 -7.34 10.50
CA LEU A 17 -19.41 -6.80 11.11
C LEU A 17 -19.54 -6.59 12.62
N THR A 18 -20.77 -6.40 13.14
CA THR A 18 -20.99 -6.23 14.58
C THR A 18 -20.92 -7.54 15.36
N ARG A 19 -21.18 -8.68 14.70
CA ARG A 19 -21.21 -10.00 15.35
C ARG A 19 -19.87 -10.71 15.30
N PHE A 20 -19.06 -10.43 14.29
CA PHE A 20 -17.76 -11.06 14.10
C PHE A 20 -16.66 -10.00 14.02
N ASN A 21 -15.65 -10.14 14.88
CA ASN A 21 -14.53 -9.21 14.91
C ASN A 21 -13.72 -9.32 13.60
N VAL A 22 -13.64 -8.21 12.86
CA VAL A 22 -12.91 -8.09 11.60
C VAL A 22 -11.46 -8.57 11.71
N LYS A 23 -10.76 -8.24 12.80
CA LYS A 23 -9.37 -8.63 13.02
C LYS A 23 -9.22 -10.16 13.10
N GLY A 24 -10.12 -10.82 13.85
CA GLY A 24 -10.11 -12.27 14.04
C GLY A 24 -10.53 -13.03 12.77
N VAL A 25 -11.57 -12.55 12.08
CA VAL A 25 -12.00 -13.13 10.80
C VAL A 25 -10.92 -12.96 9.74
N ALA A 26 -10.29 -11.79 9.63
CA ALA A 26 -9.20 -11.57 8.68
C ALA A 26 -8.01 -12.53 8.92
N ALA A 27 -7.60 -12.73 10.18
CA ALA A 27 -6.56 -13.69 10.52
C ALA A 27 -6.94 -15.12 10.12
N SER A 28 -8.20 -15.49 10.38
CA SER A 28 -8.73 -16.81 10.04
C SER A 28 -8.85 -17.02 8.53
N CYS A 29 -9.25 -15.99 7.76
CA CYS A 29 -9.28 -16.03 6.30
C CYS A 29 -7.89 -16.20 5.69
N VAL A 30 -6.87 -15.51 6.23
CA VAL A 30 -5.48 -15.67 5.76
C VAL A 30 -4.95 -17.06 6.10
N TRP A 31 -5.21 -17.56 7.31
CA TRP A 31 -4.81 -18.91 7.71
C TRP A 31 -5.49 -19.99 6.86
N LEU A 32 -6.81 -19.89 6.66
CA LEU A 32 -7.57 -20.80 5.80
C LEU A 32 -7.07 -20.75 4.36
N ALA A 33 -6.88 -19.54 3.80
CA ALA A 33 -6.37 -19.38 2.44
C ALA A 33 -4.99 -20.01 2.26
N SER A 34 -4.11 -19.97 3.27
CA SER A 34 -2.80 -20.64 3.19
C SER A 34 -2.92 -22.15 2.99
N LYS A 35 -3.96 -22.78 3.56
CA LYS A 35 -4.24 -24.20 3.38
C LYS A 35 -4.86 -24.50 2.02
N LEU A 36 -5.75 -23.62 1.54
CA LEU A 36 -6.41 -23.75 0.23
C LEU A 36 -5.43 -23.59 -0.94
N GLU A 37 -4.43 -22.72 -0.80
CA GLU A 37 -3.39 -22.47 -1.83
C GLU A 37 -2.18 -23.42 -1.69
N GLU A 38 -2.33 -24.53 -0.98
CA GLU A 38 -1.30 -25.56 -0.77
C GLU A 38 0.04 -25.01 -0.21
N ASN A 39 -0.02 -23.87 0.50
CA ASN A 39 1.13 -23.23 1.14
C ASN A 39 0.87 -23.00 2.63
N PRO A 40 0.64 -24.08 3.41
CA PRO A 40 0.13 -23.97 4.78
C PRO A 40 1.13 -23.22 5.68
N ARG A 41 0.61 -22.25 6.43
CA ARG A 41 1.38 -21.50 7.44
C ARG A 41 1.04 -21.97 8.85
N ARG A 42 2.04 -21.96 9.74
CA ARG A 42 1.83 -22.31 11.15
C ARG A 42 0.92 -21.26 11.79
N ILE A 43 -0.01 -21.72 12.63
CA ILE A 43 -0.95 -20.84 13.34
C ILE A 43 -0.23 -19.74 14.13
N ARG A 44 0.91 -20.09 14.75
CA ARG A 44 1.78 -19.16 15.47
C ARG A 44 2.27 -18.00 14.60
N ASP A 45 2.69 -18.28 13.37
CA ASP A 45 3.23 -17.25 12.49
C ASP A 45 2.14 -16.25 12.10
N VAL A 46 0.93 -16.74 11.82
CA VAL A 46 -0.24 -15.91 11.55
C VAL A 46 -0.57 -15.05 12.77
N LEU A 47 -0.69 -15.67 13.95
CA LEU A 47 -1.02 -14.95 15.19
C LEU A 47 0.01 -13.87 15.54
N ASN A 48 1.31 -14.16 15.40
CA ASN A 48 2.38 -13.21 15.67
C ASN A 48 2.30 -11.99 14.75
N VAL A 49 2.04 -12.20 13.46
CA VAL A 49 1.91 -11.11 12.49
C VAL A 49 0.69 -10.26 12.82
N PHE A 50 -0.47 -10.87 13.07
CA PHE A 50 -1.69 -10.13 13.42
C PHE A 50 -1.58 -9.40 14.76
N HIS A 51 -0.93 -10.00 15.74
CA HIS A 51 -0.64 -9.36 17.02
C HIS A 51 0.23 -8.11 16.84
N ARG A 52 1.34 -8.23 16.09
CA ARG A 52 2.24 -7.11 15.78
C ARG A 52 1.54 -6.00 14.99
N ILE A 53 0.69 -6.35 14.02
CA ILE A 53 -0.08 -5.37 13.23
C ILE A 53 -1.04 -4.60 14.13
N ASN A 54 -1.74 -5.29 15.05
CA ASN A 54 -2.66 -4.66 15.97
C ASN A 54 -1.94 -3.70 16.93
N LEU A 55 -0.83 -4.14 17.55
CA LEU A 55 -0.04 -3.29 18.44
C LEU A 55 0.51 -2.05 17.72
N ARG A 56 0.99 -2.21 16.48
CA ARG A 56 1.47 -1.08 15.67
C ARG A 56 0.35 -0.07 15.38
N ARG A 57 -0.88 -0.55 15.13
CA ARG A 57 -2.04 0.32 14.88
C ARG A 57 -2.43 1.11 16.13
N ASP A 58 -2.26 0.52 17.29
CA ASP A 58 -2.58 1.12 18.58
C ASP A 58 -1.38 1.91 19.16
N SER A 59 -0.29 2.06 18.39
CA SER A 59 0.97 2.73 18.78
C SER A 59 1.58 2.19 20.07
N LEU A 60 1.36 0.91 20.35
CA LEU A 60 1.84 0.23 21.55
C LEU A 60 3.27 -0.32 21.35
N PRO A 61 3.99 -0.60 22.46
CA PRO A 61 5.22 -1.39 22.41
C PRO A 61 4.97 -2.71 21.66
N LEU A 62 6.01 -3.25 21.02
CA LEU A 62 5.94 -4.46 20.20
C LEU A 62 6.55 -5.68 20.91
N PRO A 63 6.04 -6.12 22.08
CA PRO A 63 6.54 -7.34 22.68
C PRO A 63 6.20 -8.54 21.77
N PRO A 64 7.05 -9.57 21.73
CA PRO A 64 6.70 -10.85 21.14
C PRO A 64 5.49 -11.46 21.87
N LEU A 65 4.61 -12.14 21.13
CA LEU A 65 3.52 -12.89 21.73
C LEU A 65 4.09 -14.11 22.47
N GLU A 66 3.90 -14.17 23.78
CA GLU A 66 4.39 -15.26 24.61
C GLU A 66 3.64 -16.57 24.32
N GLN A 67 4.40 -17.61 23.96
CA GLN A 67 3.88 -18.89 23.45
C GLN A 67 3.03 -19.67 24.46
N PHE A 68 3.33 -19.55 25.75
CA PHE A 68 2.63 -20.27 26.82
C PHE A 68 1.69 -19.36 27.61
N SER A 69 1.43 -18.16 27.11
CA SER A 69 0.47 -17.24 27.73
C SER A 69 -0.96 -17.73 27.49
N LYS A 70 -1.83 -17.52 28.47
CA LYS A 70 -3.28 -17.76 28.32
C LYS A 70 -3.86 -17.02 27.11
N ASN A 71 -3.40 -15.79 26.87
CA ASN A 71 -3.80 -14.97 25.73
C ASN A 71 -3.49 -15.65 24.37
N TYR A 72 -2.32 -16.28 24.23
CA TYR A 72 -1.99 -17.01 23.01
C TYR A 72 -2.96 -18.19 22.77
N GLU A 73 -3.26 -18.97 23.81
CA GLU A 73 -4.18 -20.11 23.69
C GLU A 73 -5.62 -19.67 23.41
N ASP A 74 -6.08 -18.56 24.00
CA ASP A 74 -7.39 -17.97 23.72
C ASP A 74 -7.48 -17.52 22.26
N LEU A 75 -6.46 -16.79 21.76
CA LEU A 75 -6.38 -16.35 20.36
C LEU A 75 -6.33 -17.53 19.38
N ARG A 76 -5.56 -18.57 19.72
CA ARG A 76 -5.45 -19.80 18.93
C ARG A 76 -6.81 -20.50 18.83
N THR A 77 -7.49 -20.65 19.96
CA THR A 77 -8.81 -21.29 20.03
C THR A 77 -9.84 -20.49 19.23
N GLU A 78 -9.85 -19.17 19.36
CA GLU A 78 -10.79 -18.32 18.62
C GLU A 78 -10.52 -18.31 17.12
N LEU A 79 -9.25 -18.36 16.70
CA LEU A 79 -8.89 -18.49 15.29
C LEU A 79 -9.40 -19.81 14.68
N ILE A 80 -9.20 -20.94 15.38
CA ILE A 80 -9.71 -22.25 14.95
C ILE A 80 -11.25 -22.25 14.92
N ARG A 81 -11.89 -21.64 15.92
CA ARG A 81 -13.35 -21.52 15.98
C ARG A 81 -13.89 -20.69 14.82
N THR A 82 -13.23 -19.57 14.52
CA THR A 82 -13.63 -18.65 13.45
C THR A 82 -13.44 -19.26 12.07
N GLU A 83 -12.34 -19.99 11.84
CA GLU A 83 -12.16 -20.77 10.61
C GLU A 83 -13.34 -21.72 10.38
N ARG A 84 -13.73 -22.47 11.40
CA ARG A 84 -14.85 -23.41 11.29
C ARG A 84 -16.15 -22.70 10.89
N HIS A 85 -16.38 -21.50 11.42
CA HIS A 85 -17.53 -20.69 11.03
C HIS A 85 -17.43 -20.24 9.57
N ILE A 86 -16.27 -19.79 9.12
CA ILE A 86 -16.04 -19.39 7.73
C ILE A 86 -16.37 -20.56 6.78
N LEU A 87 -15.85 -21.76 7.06
CA LEU A 87 -16.12 -22.97 6.26
C LEU A 87 -17.61 -23.33 6.22
N LYS A 88 -18.29 -23.27 7.37
CA LYS A 88 -19.74 -23.54 7.46
C LYS A 88 -20.56 -22.56 6.63
N GLU A 89 -20.23 -21.26 6.69
CA GLU A 89 -20.95 -20.23 5.95
C GLU A 89 -20.73 -20.29 4.43
N MET A 90 -19.58 -20.82 4.01
CA MET A 90 -19.28 -21.06 2.60
C MET A 90 -19.81 -22.42 2.10
N GLY A 91 -20.36 -23.27 2.98
CA GLY A 91 -20.77 -24.61 2.62
C GLY A 91 -19.62 -25.46 2.09
N PHE A 92 -18.40 -25.22 2.57
CA PHE A 92 -17.15 -25.82 2.07
C PHE A 92 -16.80 -25.50 0.59
N ILE A 93 -17.57 -24.65 -0.09
CA ILE A 93 -17.27 -24.17 -1.44
C ILE A 93 -16.27 -23.01 -1.33
N CYS A 94 -14.99 -23.36 -1.24
CA CYS A 94 -13.90 -22.41 -1.01
C CYS A 94 -13.12 -22.05 -2.29
N HIS A 95 -13.53 -22.57 -3.44
CA HIS A 95 -12.87 -22.27 -4.71
C HIS A 95 -13.02 -20.79 -5.06
N VAL A 96 -11.91 -20.16 -5.42
CA VAL A 96 -11.85 -18.75 -5.81
C VAL A 96 -11.10 -18.65 -7.12
N GLU A 97 -11.78 -18.15 -8.14
CA GLU A 97 -11.14 -17.72 -9.38
C GLU A 97 -10.80 -16.24 -9.27
N HIS A 98 -9.58 -15.87 -9.63
CA HIS A 98 -9.11 -14.49 -9.60
C HIS A 98 -9.06 -13.90 -11.01
N PRO A 99 -9.32 -12.59 -11.17
CA PRO A 99 -9.27 -11.92 -12.48
C PRO A 99 -7.90 -12.09 -13.15
N HIS A 100 -6.83 -12.19 -12.37
CA HIS A 100 -5.45 -12.42 -12.81
C HIS A 100 -5.29 -13.58 -13.81
N LYS A 101 -6.06 -14.66 -13.66
CA LYS A 101 -6.04 -15.82 -14.55
C LYS A 101 -6.47 -15.47 -15.98
N PHE A 102 -7.38 -14.50 -16.13
CA PHE A 102 -7.98 -14.14 -17.41
C PHE A 102 -7.24 -12.99 -18.12
N ILE A 103 -6.56 -12.12 -17.36
CA ILE A 103 -5.89 -10.93 -17.90
C ILE A 103 -4.94 -11.28 -19.04
N PHE A 104 -4.05 -12.27 -18.84
CA PHE A 104 -3.08 -12.65 -19.87
C PHE A 104 -3.73 -13.26 -21.12
N ASN A 105 -4.79 -14.04 -20.94
CA ASN A 105 -5.51 -14.64 -22.06
C ASN A 105 -6.20 -13.57 -22.90
N TYR A 106 -6.86 -12.61 -22.25
CA TYR A 106 -7.57 -11.53 -22.94
C TYR A 106 -6.62 -10.55 -23.62
N LEU A 107 -5.53 -10.14 -22.97
CA LEU A 107 -4.52 -9.28 -23.61
C LEU A 107 -3.94 -9.93 -24.87
N ARG A 108 -3.65 -11.23 -24.83
CA ARG A 108 -3.17 -11.98 -25.99
C ARG A 108 -4.22 -12.07 -27.11
N GLN A 109 -5.49 -12.27 -26.77
CA GLN A 109 -6.57 -12.32 -27.77
C GLN A 109 -6.86 -10.95 -28.41
N LEU A 110 -6.62 -9.87 -27.67
CA LEU A 110 -6.79 -8.50 -28.13
C LEU A 110 -5.54 -7.94 -28.85
N ASP A 111 -4.49 -8.76 -29.02
CA ASP A 111 -3.19 -8.38 -29.60
C ASP A 111 -2.54 -7.16 -28.90
N VAL A 112 -2.81 -6.99 -27.61
CA VAL A 112 -2.20 -5.94 -26.78
C VAL A 112 -0.92 -6.50 -26.19
N LEU A 113 0.21 -6.14 -26.81
CA LEU A 113 1.55 -6.60 -26.42
C LEU A 113 2.30 -5.62 -25.51
N ASP A 114 1.67 -4.52 -25.13
CA ASP A 114 2.30 -3.53 -24.24
C ASP A 114 2.41 -4.09 -22.81
N ASP A 115 3.65 -4.32 -22.37
CA ASP A 115 3.97 -4.75 -21.01
C ASP A 115 3.53 -3.72 -19.96
N ALA A 116 3.49 -2.42 -20.29
CA ALA A 116 3.01 -1.39 -19.38
C ALA A 116 1.52 -1.57 -19.06
N VAL A 117 0.68 -1.75 -20.09
CA VAL A 117 -0.76 -2.07 -19.93
C VAL A 117 -0.94 -3.36 -19.14
N LYS A 118 -0.12 -4.39 -19.40
CA LYS A 118 -0.17 -5.66 -18.67
C LYS A 118 0.09 -5.48 -17.18
N HIS A 119 1.17 -4.77 -16.83
CA HIS A 119 1.52 -4.49 -15.44
C HIS A 119 0.46 -3.63 -14.75
N GLU A 120 -0.09 -2.65 -15.45
CA GLU A 120 -1.14 -1.78 -14.93
C GLU A 120 -2.45 -2.52 -14.68
N ALA A 121 -2.91 -3.32 -15.65
CA ALA A 121 -4.09 -4.17 -15.49
C ALA A 121 -3.94 -5.14 -14.31
N TRP A 122 -2.74 -5.70 -14.11
CA TRP A 122 -2.43 -6.56 -12.96
C TRP A 122 -2.53 -5.82 -11.62
N ASN A 123 -2.03 -4.58 -11.56
CA ASN A 123 -2.12 -3.74 -10.38
C ASN A 123 -3.57 -3.34 -10.07
N LEU A 124 -4.32 -2.91 -11.08
CA LEU A 124 -5.75 -2.62 -10.96
C LEU A 124 -6.54 -3.85 -10.49
N ALA A 125 -6.18 -5.05 -10.95
CA ALA A 125 -6.76 -6.30 -10.47
C ALA A 125 -6.48 -6.54 -8.99
N ASN A 126 -5.26 -6.25 -8.50
CA ASN A 126 -4.96 -6.31 -7.06
C ASN A 126 -5.77 -5.29 -6.25
N ASP A 127 -5.95 -4.09 -6.79
CA ASP A 127 -6.72 -3.03 -6.13
C ASP A 127 -8.22 -3.33 -6.11
N SER A 128 -8.73 -4.02 -7.14
CA SER A 128 -10.11 -4.46 -7.21
C SER A 128 -10.51 -5.35 -6.02
N LEU A 129 -9.56 -6.12 -5.45
CA LEU A 129 -9.80 -6.98 -4.30
C LEU A 129 -10.06 -6.21 -3.00
N ARG A 130 -9.71 -4.91 -2.94
CA ARG A 130 -10.09 -4.03 -1.82
C ARG A 130 -11.56 -3.60 -1.87
N THR A 131 -12.22 -3.84 -3.00
CA THR A 131 -13.64 -3.51 -3.23
C THR A 131 -14.51 -4.76 -3.24
N VAL A 132 -15.83 -4.58 -3.38
CA VAL A 132 -16.81 -5.67 -3.47
C VAL A 132 -16.91 -6.30 -4.88
N LEU A 133 -16.03 -5.96 -5.82
CA LEU A 133 -16.12 -6.46 -7.20
C LEU A 133 -16.06 -7.99 -7.27
N CYS A 134 -15.22 -8.62 -6.44
CA CYS A 134 -15.04 -10.08 -6.38
C CYS A 134 -16.28 -10.87 -5.93
N VAL A 135 -17.29 -10.21 -5.38
CA VAL A 135 -18.58 -10.83 -4.99
C VAL A 135 -19.74 -10.39 -5.88
N ARG A 136 -19.60 -9.29 -6.62
CA ARG A 136 -20.65 -8.74 -7.50
C ARG A 136 -20.55 -9.25 -8.94
N PHE A 137 -19.33 -9.50 -9.42
CA PHE A 137 -19.08 -9.87 -10.81
C PHE A 137 -18.21 -11.11 -10.87
N LYS A 138 -18.35 -11.87 -11.97
CA LYS A 138 -17.44 -12.97 -12.26
C LYS A 138 -16.06 -12.44 -12.61
N SER A 139 -15.03 -13.25 -12.37
CA SER A 139 -13.63 -12.84 -12.50
C SER A 139 -13.23 -12.49 -13.94
N GLU A 140 -13.89 -13.09 -14.94
CA GLU A 140 -13.77 -12.74 -16.36
C GLU A 140 -14.21 -11.29 -16.61
N VAL A 141 -15.34 -10.89 -16.04
CA VAL A 141 -15.91 -9.55 -16.22
C VAL A 141 -15.03 -8.50 -15.56
N VAL A 142 -14.53 -8.81 -14.35
CA VAL A 142 -13.59 -7.93 -13.65
C VAL A 142 -12.30 -7.79 -14.47
N ALA A 143 -11.80 -8.87 -15.07
CA ALA A 143 -10.62 -8.84 -15.93
C ALA A 143 -10.82 -7.91 -17.15
N CYS A 144 -11.97 -7.99 -17.83
CA CYS A 144 -12.28 -7.05 -18.92
C CYS A 144 -12.29 -5.59 -18.44
N GLY A 145 -12.89 -5.33 -17.27
CA GLY A 145 -12.97 -3.98 -16.69
C GLY A 145 -11.60 -3.39 -16.35
N VAL A 146 -10.68 -4.18 -15.79
CA VAL A 146 -9.32 -3.70 -15.47
C VAL A 146 -8.45 -3.51 -16.70
N ILE A 147 -8.60 -4.33 -17.75
CA ILE A 147 -7.91 -4.14 -19.03
C ILE A 147 -8.39 -2.85 -19.71
N TYR A 148 -9.70 -2.64 -19.75
CA TYR A 148 -10.29 -1.43 -20.31
C TYR A 148 -9.81 -0.18 -19.54
N ALA A 149 -9.78 -0.24 -18.21
CA ALA A 149 -9.28 0.86 -17.41
C ALA A 149 -7.78 1.13 -17.67
N ALA A 150 -6.94 0.09 -17.70
CA ALA A 150 -5.51 0.22 -17.95
C ALA A 150 -5.19 0.83 -19.32
N THR A 151 -5.85 0.36 -20.38
CA THR A 151 -5.68 0.89 -21.74
C THR A 151 -6.12 2.36 -21.82
N ARG A 152 -7.25 2.71 -21.22
CA ARG A 152 -7.75 4.09 -21.24
C ARG A 152 -6.88 5.08 -20.46
N GLU A 153 -6.33 4.69 -19.31
CA GLU A 153 -5.42 5.59 -18.58
C GLU A 153 -4.11 5.80 -19.35
N ARG A 154 -3.63 4.79 -20.08
CA ARG A 154 -2.47 4.92 -20.97
C ARG A 154 -2.70 5.86 -22.14
N ASP A 155 -3.87 5.77 -22.77
CA ASP A 155 -4.22 6.69 -23.85
C ASP A 155 -4.22 8.16 -23.37
N ARG A 156 -4.71 8.40 -22.14
CA ARG A 156 -4.68 9.75 -21.53
C ARG A 156 -3.27 10.24 -21.22
N ASP A 157 -2.40 9.37 -20.76
CA ASP A 157 -1.02 9.76 -20.46
C ASP A 157 -0.22 10.01 -21.75
N GLY A 158 -0.46 9.22 -22.80
CA GLY A 158 0.11 9.47 -24.14
C GLY A 158 -0.36 10.78 -24.79
N ASP A 159 -1.58 11.24 -24.50
CA ASP A 159 -2.05 12.57 -24.93
C ASP A 159 -1.35 13.70 -24.17
N LYS A 160 -1.09 13.54 -22.87
CA LYS A 160 -0.35 14.55 -22.08
C LYS A 160 1.11 14.66 -22.50
N ASP A 161 1.75 13.54 -22.85
CA ASP A 161 3.13 13.56 -23.34
C ASP A 161 3.22 14.31 -24.69
N ARG A 162 2.22 14.16 -25.57
CA ARG A 162 2.14 14.92 -26.83
C ARG A 162 1.86 16.41 -26.63
N ASP A 163 1.05 16.77 -25.64
CA ASP A 163 0.81 18.18 -25.32
C ASP A 163 2.04 18.83 -24.65
N GLY A 164 2.75 18.10 -23.79
CA GLY A 164 3.99 18.57 -23.18
C GLY A 164 5.15 18.76 -24.17
N ASP A 165 5.25 17.93 -25.20
CA ASP A 165 6.24 18.14 -26.27
C ASP A 165 5.86 19.30 -27.20
N ARG A 166 4.57 19.56 -27.45
CA ARG A 166 4.11 20.78 -28.15
C ARG A 166 4.44 22.04 -27.36
N ASP A 167 4.22 22.05 -26.05
CA ASP A 167 4.58 23.19 -25.21
C ASP A 167 6.10 23.44 -25.17
N ARG A 168 6.92 22.37 -25.23
CA ARG A 168 8.38 22.48 -25.33
C ARG A 168 8.87 22.95 -26.71
N GLU A 169 8.20 22.59 -27.80
CA GLU A 169 8.50 23.16 -29.12
C GLU A 169 8.17 24.66 -29.16
N VAL A 170 7.03 25.08 -28.62
CA VAL A 170 6.62 26.49 -28.54
C VAL A 170 7.56 27.32 -27.64
N GLU A 171 8.20 26.70 -26.64
CA GLU A 171 9.18 27.36 -25.78
C GLU A 171 10.56 27.51 -26.45
N ARG A 172 10.95 26.62 -27.37
CA ARG A 172 12.20 26.72 -28.17
C ARG A 172 12.14 27.81 -29.24
N ASP A 173 10.96 28.14 -29.75
CA ASP A 173 10.75 29.17 -30.78
C ASP A 173 10.56 30.59 -30.22
N ARG A 174 10.71 30.80 -28.90
CA ARG A 174 10.68 32.16 -28.34
C ARG A 174 11.98 32.90 -28.71
N PRO A 175 11.92 34.05 -29.42
CA PRO A 175 13.11 34.83 -29.71
C PRO A 175 13.77 35.30 -28.41
N PHE A 176 15.08 35.09 -28.33
CA PHE A 176 15.94 35.55 -27.24
C PHE A 176 15.74 37.07 -27.07
N ARG A 177 15.03 37.49 -26.01
CA ARG A 177 14.98 38.90 -25.63
C ARG A 177 16.32 39.27 -25.01
N ASP A 178 17.11 40.02 -25.77
CA ASP A 178 18.36 40.62 -25.34
C ASP A 178 18.06 41.75 -24.34
N ASP A 179 18.00 41.42 -23.06
CA ASP A 179 17.93 42.42 -21.99
C ASP A 179 19.29 43.11 -21.89
N GLY A 180 19.38 44.24 -22.59
CA GLY A 180 20.55 45.08 -22.70
C GLY A 180 21.15 45.41 -21.33
N ARG A 181 22.42 45.04 -21.17
CA ARG A 181 23.31 45.57 -20.13
C ARG A 181 23.29 47.10 -20.18
N ARG A 182 22.74 47.74 -19.15
CA ARG A 182 23.10 49.13 -18.79
C ARG A 182 23.90 49.13 -17.49
N ASN A 183 25.20 49.36 -17.65
CA ASN A 183 26.10 49.87 -16.63
C ASN A 183 25.50 51.11 -15.95
N ARG A 184 25.53 51.14 -14.61
CA ARG A 184 25.84 52.38 -13.87
C ARG A 184 26.83 52.04 -12.77
N GLU A 185 27.95 52.75 -12.85
CA GLU A 185 29.15 52.69 -12.03
C GLU A 185 29.00 53.40 -10.67
N PRO A 186 30.02 53.31 -9.78
CA PRO A 186 29.89 53.36 -8.32
C PRO A 186 30.43 54.67 -7.71
N TYR A 187 29.79 55.22 -6.68
CA TYR A 187 30.46 56.11 -5.71
C TYR A 187 29.80 56.02 -4.33
N GLY A 188 30.64 55.92 -3.29
CA GLY A 188 30.25 55.60 -1.92
C GLY A 188 29.67 56.75 -1.12
N VAL A 189 29.08 56.40 0.03
CA VAL A 189 28.84 57.32 1.14
C VAL A 189 29.04 56.58 2.47
N SER A 190 29.71 57.31 3.35
CA SER A 190 29.98 57.09 4.77
C SER A 190 28.72 56.90 5.62
N GLY A 191 28.94 56.43 6.85
CA GLY A 191 27.91 55.81 7.69
C GLY A 191 26.84 56.72 8.29
N ARG A 192 25.82 56.05 8.86
CA ARG A 192 25.18 56.31 10.16
C ARG A 192 24.21 55.17 10.46
N GLY A 193 24.25 54.67 11.68
CA GLY A 193 23.48 53.50 12.10
C GLY A 193 22.01 53.77 12.35
N SER A 194 21.23 52.69 12.41
CA SER A 194 20.28 52.42 13.49
C SER A 194 19.85 50.95 13.38
N GLY A 195 19.84 50.27 14.51
CA GLY A 195 19.59 48.83 14.57
C GLY A 195 18.13 48.44 14.38
N ARG A 196 17.92 47.18 14.04
CA ARG A 196 16.92 46.29 14.67
C ARG A 196 17.23 44.85 14.24
N GLY A 197 17.34 43.99 15.24
CA GLY A 197 18.00 42.69 15.15
C GLY A 197 17.26 41.62 14.34
N ARG A 198 18.05 40.65 13.89
CA ARG A 198 17.62 39.28 13.63
C ARG A 198 18.63 38.33 14.26
N HIS A 199 18.12 37.49 15.15
CA HIS A 199 18.81 36.33 15.71
C HIS A 199 19.19 35.32 14.61
N PRO A 200 20.38 34.69 14.68
CA PRO A 200 20.70 33.48 13.95
C PRO A 200 20.50 32.26 14.85
N ILE A 201 19.77 31.24 14.39
CA ILE A 201 19.81 29.89 14.98
C ILE A 201 19.90 28.88 13.83
N ALA A 202 21.14 28.52 13.48
CA ALA A 202 21.45 27.28 12.80
C ALA A 202 22.92 26.92 13.10
N ARG A 203 23.11 25.68 13.57
CA ARG A 203 24.37 24.96 13.87
C ARG A 203 24.76 24.88 15.34
N GLU A 204 24.15 23.94 16.04
CA GLU A 204 24.76 23.21 17.16
C GLU A 204 23.88 22.01 17.54
N ARG A 205 24.00 20.89 16.81
CA ARG A 205 23.58 19.55 17.26
C ARG A 205 24.41 18.49 16.56
N GLU A 206 25.70 18.44 16.87
CA GLU A 206 26.58 17.34 16.45
C GLU A 206 27.56 16.91 17.55
N ARG A 207 27.22 17.15 18.83
CA ARG A 207 28.02 16.71 19.97
C ARG A 207 27.13 16.29 21.13
N ASP A 208 26.39 15.19 20.99
CA ASP A 208 25.69 14.57 22.14
C ASP A 208 25.45 13.05 21.99
N PHE A 209 26.27 12.34 21.21
CA PHE A 209 26.19 10.87 21.11
C PHE A 209 27.40 10.10 21.65
N ALA A 210 28.36 10.78 22.28
CA ALA A 210 29.59 10.15 22.79
C ALA A 210 29.70 10.07 24.32
N ALA A 211 28.64 10.37 25.08
CA ALA A 211 28.67 10.36 26.55
C ALA A 211 27.48 9.60 27.17
N SER A 212 27.28 8.34 26.78
CA SER A 212 26.39 7.43 27.54
C SER A 212 26.83 5.97 27.47
N LYS A 213 28.13 5.73 27.60
CA LYS A 213 28.72 4.42 27.87
C LYS A 213 29.86 4.53 28.88
N ASP A 214 29.58 4.94 30.13
CA ASP A 214 30.51 4.61 31.23
C ASP A 214 29.97 4.76 32.68
N LYS A 215 28.69 4.49 32.92
CA LYS A 215 28.18 4.42 34.30
C LYS A 215 27.17 3.28 34.48
N HIS A 216 27.64 2.04 34.38
CA HIS A 216 27.09 0.90 35.14
C HIS A 216 28.12 -0.24 35.22
N ARG A 217 29.36 0.12 35.55
CA ARG A 217 30.38 -0.83 36.01
C ARG A 217 31.00 -0.26 37.28
N ARG A 218 30.24 -0.32 38.37
CA ARG A 218 30.65 -0.25 39.79
C ARG A 218 29.41 -0.08 40.65
N ARG A 219 28.78 -1.21 40.99
CA ARG A 219 28.24 -1.57 42.30
C ARG A 219 27.79 -3.01 42.24
#